data_AF-A0A839SKW8-F1
#
_entry.id   AF-A0A839SKW8-F1
#
_cell.length_a   1.000
_cell.length_b   1.000
_cell.length_c   1.000
_cell.angle_alpha   90.00
_cell.angle_beta   90.00
_cell.angle_gamma   90.00
#
_symmetry.space_group_name_H-M   'P 1'
#
loop_
_entity.id
_entity.type
_entity.pdbx_description
1 polymer ?
#
loop_
_entity_poly.entity_id
_entity_poly.type
_entity_poly.pdbx_seq_one_letter_code
_entity_poly.pdbx_strand_id
1 'polypeptide(L)' 'MSTVKKASIKEKEYNIIVTDKVRSYADEPFFIKKEEKAAAFLRKHPLPEHLKK' A
#
# COMPACT_ATOMS: atom_id res chain seq x y z
N MET A 1 20.34 10.32 15.63
CA MET A 1 19.46 9.32 16.27
C MET A 1 19.96 7.93 15.89
N SER A 2 20.34 7.11 16.88
CA SER A 2 21.08 5.84 16.73
C SER A 2 20.23 4.70 16.15
N THR A 3 20.80 3.91 15.24
CA THR A 3 20.16 2.74 14.62
C THR A 3 20.57 1.44 15.34
N VAL A 4 19.58 0.59 15.68
CA VAL A 4 19.80 -0.75 16.26
C VAL A 4 19.75 -1.79 15.15
N LYS A 5 20.74 -2.69 15.10
CA LYS A 5 20.88 -3.73 14.06
C LYS A 5 20.01 -4.95 14.38
N LYS A 6 19.26 -5.48 13.39
CA LYS A 6 18.69 -6.84 13.46
C LYS A 6 19.20 -7.73 12.32
N ALA A 7 19.29 -9.01 12.66
CA ALA A 7 20.18 -10.02 12.13
C ALA A 7 19.98 -10.40 10.65
N SER A 8 21.10 -10.68 10.00
CA SER A 8 21.17 -11.18 8.63
C SER A 8 20.71 -12.64 8.55
N ILE A 9 19.54 -12.88 7.96
CA ILE A 9 19.16 -14.22 7.50
C ILE A 9 19.70 -14.32 6.07
N LYS A 10 20.82 -15.04 5.93
CA LYS A 10 21.38 -15.42 4.63
C LYS A 10 20.50 -16.52 4.06
N GLU A 11 19.91 -16.33 2.88
CA GLU A 11 19.76 -17.39 1.88
C GLU A 11 19.23 -16.86 0.54
N LYS A 12 20.00 -17.18 -0.52
CA LYS A 12 19.66 -17.27 -1.96
C LYS A 12 19.64 -15.98 -2.81
N GLU A 13 20.80 -15.72 -3.40
CA GLU A 13 21.11 -15.34 -4.81
C GLU A 13 20.06 -14.65 -5.70
N TYR A 14 19.26 -13.76 -5.14
CA TYR A 14 18.70 -12.65 -5.91
C TYR A 14 19.15 -11.37 -5.23
N ASN A 15 19.83 -10.49 -5.96
CA ASN A 15 20.01 -9.10 -5.54
C ASN A 15 18.63 -8.42 -5.61
N ILE A 16 17.72 -8.82 -4.72
CA ILE A 16 16.47 -8.11 -4.48
C ILE A 16 16.89 -6.84 -3.80
N ILE A 17 16.96 -5.77 -4.58
CA ILE A 17 17.03 -4.43 -4.04
C ILE A 17 15.65 -4.17 -3.43
N VAL A 18 15.48 -4.54 -2.16
CA VAL A 18 14.34 -4.12 -1.35
C VAL A 18 14.57 -2.64 -1.02
N THR A 19 14.28 -1.76 -1.97
CA THR A 19 14.24 -0.32 -1.72
C THR A 19 12.90 0.02 -1.11
N ASP A 20 12.90 0.30 0.20
CA ASP A 20 11.73 0.83 0.92
C ASP A 20 11.34 2.26 0.47
N LYS A 21 12.08 2.83 -0.48
CA LYS A 21 11.85 4.15 -1.06
C LYS A 21 11.02 4.04 -2.34
N VAL A 22 9.78 3.59 -2.21
CA VAL A 22 8.79 3.68 -3.29
C VAL A 22 8.22 5.09 -3.29
N ARG A 23 8.02 5.68 -4.47
CA ARG A 23 7.39 7.01 -4.60
C ARG A 23 5.96 6.93 -4.08
N SER A 24 5.63 7.79 -3.11
CA SER A 24 4.25 7.94 -2.64
C SER A 24 3.41 8.66 -3.70
N TYR A 25 2.25 8.09 -4.00
CA TYR A 25 1.25 8.64 -4.94
C TYR A 25 0.00 9.15 -4.22
N ALA A 26 0.02 9.20 -2.88
CA ALA A 26 -1.14 9.56 -2.07
C ALA A 26 -1.67 10.97 -2.39
N ASP A 27 -0.76 11.93 -2.65
CA ASP A 27 -1.11 13.33 -2.90
C ASP A 27 -1.32 13.67 -4.38
N GLU A 28 -1.23 12.68 -5.28
CA GLU A 28 -1.39 12.93 -6.71
C GLU A 28 -2.87 13.13 -7.08
N PRO A 29 -3.23 14.20 -7.82
CA PRO A 29 -4.63 14.54 -8.14
C PRO A 29 -5.40 13.41 -8.85
N PHE A 30 -4.70 12.55 -9.58
CA PHE A 30 -5.30 11.41 -10.25
C PHE A 30 -5.82 10.34 -9.27
N PHE A 31 -5.04 10.03 -8.24
CA PHE A 31 -5.39 9.00 -7.26
C PHE A 31 -6.49 9.48 -6.31
N ILE A 32 -6.43 10.75 -5.88
CA ILE A 32 -7.48 11.39 -5.08
C ILE A 32 -8.83 11.31 -5.78
N LYS A 33 -8.90 11.71 -7.07
CA LYS A 33 -10.15 11.62 -7.85
C LYS A 33 -10.67 10.19 -8.00
N LYS A 34 -9.78 9.19 -8.04
CA LYS A 34 -10.19 7.79 -8.10
C LYS A 34 -10.72 7.30 -6.77
N GLU A 35 -10.11 7.70 -5.67
CA GLU A 35 -10.57 7.39 -4.32
C GLU A 35 -11.98 7.98 -4.08
N GLU A 36 -12.18 9.25 -4.41
CA GLU A 36 -13.50 9.91 -4.32
C GLU A 36 -14.57 9.17 -5.13
N LYS A 37 -14.24 8.75 -6.37
CA LYS A 37 -15.14 7.98 -7.22
C LYS A 37 -15.44 6.60 -6.65
N ALA A 38 -14.44 5.91 -6.10
CA ALA A 38 -14.62 4.61 -5.48
C ALA A 38 -15.51 4.71 -4.23
N ALA A 39 -15.29 5.72 -3.40
CA ALA A 39 -16.13 5.99 -2.23
C ALA A 39 -17.59 6.30 -2.64
N ALA A 40 -17.79 7.11 -3.69
CA ALA A 40 -19.11 7.38 -4.23
C ALA A 40 -19.79 6.13 -4.80
N PHE A 41 -19.03 5.24 -5.45
CA PHE A 41 -19.54 3.97 -5.95
C PHE A 41 -19.98 3.05 -4.81
N LEU A 42 -19.17 2.89 -3.76
CA LEU A 42 -19.52 2.05 -2.60
C LEU A 42 -20.72 2.58 -1.82
N ARG A 43 -20.94 3.91 -1.80
CA ARG A 43 -22.16 4.50 -1.22
C ARG A 43 -23.41 4.14 -2.02
N LYS A 44 -23.30 4.09 -3.36
CA LYS A 44 -24.41 3.71 -4.25
C LYS A 44 -24.64 2.20 -4.28
N HIS A 45 -23.56 1.43 -4.18
CA HIS A 45 -23.54 -0.03 -4.24
C HIS A 45 -22.84 -0.55 -2.98
N PRO A 46 -23.56 -0.65 -1.85
CA PRO A 46 -22.98 -1.15 -0.62
C PRO A 46 -22.49 -2.58 -0.80
N LEU A 47 -21.41 -2.92 -0.11
CA LEU A 47 -20.88 -4.28 -0.14
C LEU A 47 -21.92 -5.26 0.44
N PRO A 48 -22.10 -6.43 -0.18
CA PRO A 48 -22.89 -7.52 0.38
C PRO A 48 -22.48 -7.86 1.82
N GLU A 49 -23.43 -8.24 2.66
CA GLU A 49 -23.17 -8.45 4.10
C GLU A 49 -22.14 -9.55 4.39
N HIS A 50 -22.09 -10.59 3.56
CA HIS A 50 -21.10 -11.67 3.69
C HIS A 50 -19.65 -11.22 3.39
N LEU A 51 -19.45 -10.01 2.85
CA LEU A 51 -18.13 -9.40 2.62
C LEU A 51 -17.78 -8.34 3.67
N LYS A 52 -18.74 -7.94 4.52
CA LYS A 52 -18.47 -7.07 5.67
C LYS A 52 -17.92 -7.97 6.79
N LYS A 53 -16.60 -8.07 6.87
CA LYS A 53 -15.90 -8.74 7.98
C LYS A 53 -16.15 -8.05 9.31
#